data_AF-A0A392MKI2-F1
#
_entry.id   AF-A0A392MKI2-F1
#
_cell.length_a   1.000
_cell.length_b   1.000
_cell.length_c   1.000
_cell.angle_alpha   90.00
_cell.angle_beta   90.00
_cell.angle_gamma   90.00
#
_symmetry.space_group_name_H-M   'P 1'
#
loop_
_entity.id
_entity.type
_entity.pdbx_description
1 polymer ?
#
loop_
_entity_poly.entity_id
_entity_poly.type
_entity_poly.pdbx_seq_one_letter_code
_entity_poly.pdbx_strand_id
1 'polypeptide(L)' 'MENEDLSAKAKSKFSISLRGLSQPMSLKDIAKTWDVCARTVISEYAQQSGGGTFSSKYGSWEDCSTW' A
#
# COMPACT_ATOMS: atom_id res chain seq x y z
N MET A 1 6.74 -11.95 14.27
CA MET A 1 7.61 -10.78 14.55
C MET A 1 7.50 -9.77 13.42
N GLU A 2 7.66 -10.18 12.15
CA GLU A 2 7.56 -9.29 10.98
C GLU A 2 6.15 -8.68 10.74
N ASN A 3 5.07 -9.39 11.09
CA ASN A 3 3.70 -8.86 10.89
C ASN A 3 3.35 -7.70 11.85
N GLU A 4 3.90 -7.73 13.07
CA GLU A 4 3.68 -6.67 14.05
C GLU A 4 4.40 -5.38 13.63
N ASP A 5 5.56 -5.51 13.00
CA ASP A 5 6.33 -4.39 12.45
C ASP A 5 5.58 -3.69 11.30
N LEU A 6 5.01 -4.47 10.36
CA LEU A 6 4.22 -3.90 9.26
C LEU A 6 2.95 -3.19 9.75
N SER A 7 2.25 -3.77 10.73
CA SER A 7 1.07 -3.15 11.35
C SER A 7 1.43 -1.84 12.07
N ALA A 8 2.53 -1.83 12.83
CA ALA A 8 3.02 -0.64 13.50
C ALA A 8 3.42 0.45 12.51
N LYS A 9 4.13 0.10 11.44
CA LYS A 9 4.53 1.03 10.38
C LYS A 9 3.31 1.62 9.64
N ALA A 10 2.30 0.80 9.33
CA ALA A 10 1.06 1.25 8.71
C ALA A 10 0.28 2.22 9.61
N LYS A 11 0.14 1.90 10.91
CA LYS A 11 -0.50 2.77 11.91
C LYS A 11 0.24 4.10 12.08
N SER A 12 1.58 4.07 12.10
CA SER A 12 2.42 5.27 12.18
C SER A 12 2.20 6.19 10.97
N LYS A 13 2.27 5.66 9.73
CA LYS A 13 1.95 6.42 8.51
C LYS A 13 0.53 6.98 8.55
N PHE A 14 -0.44 6.16 8.94
CA PHE A 14 -1.84 6.58 9.02
C PHE A 14 -2.03 7.75 10.00
N SER A 15 -1.42 7.70 11.18
CA SER A 15 -1.46 8.78 12.18
C SER A 15 -0.91 10.10 11.63
N ILE A 16 0.20 10.03 10.87
CA ILE A 16 0.78 11.21 10.23
C ILE A 16 -0.16 11.75 9.14
N SER A 17 -0.68 10.90 8.27
CA SER A 17 -1.59 11.31 7.19
C SER A 17 -2.90 11.91 7.71
N LEU A 18 -3.45 11.38 8.80
CA LEU A 18 -4.66 11.90 9.47
C LEU A 18 -4.52 13.36 9.91
N ARG A 19 -3.33 13.77 10.36
CA ARG A 19 -3.08 15.15 10.79
C ARG A 19 -3.14 16.17 9.64
N GLY A 20 -2.97 15.71 8.40
CA GLY A 20 -3.04 16.54 7.20
C GLY A 20 -4.45 16.67 6.61
N LEU A 21 -5.44 15.97 7.16
CA LEU A 21 -6.82 16.03 6.65
C LEU A 21 -7.58 17.20 7.27
N SER A 22 -8.44 17.83 6.46
CA SER A 22 -9.33 18.91 6.92
C SER A 22 -10.38 18.37 7.90
N GLN A 23 -10.67 19.13 8.95
CA GLN A 23 -11.69 18.76 9.94
C GLN A 23 -13.02 19.48 9.69
N PRO A 24 -14.16 18.82 9.97
CA PRO A 24 -14.29 17.41 10.37
C PRO A 24 -14.12 16.46 9.18
N MET A 25 -13.42 15.35 9.40
CA MET A 25 -13.17 14.34 8.38
C MET A 25 -14.35 13.37 8.31
N SER A 26 -14.72 12.91 7.11
CA SER A 26 -15.71 11.84 6.99
C SER A 26 -15.11 10.47 7.31
N LEU A 27 -15.93 9.52 7.80
CA LEU A 27 -15.49 8.13 7.97
C LEU A 27 -14.95 7.52 6.68
N LYS A 28 -15.50 7.93 5.52
CA LYS A 28 -15.04 7.51 4.20
C LYS A 28 -13.61 7.98 3.92
N ASP A 29 -13.28 9.22 4.29
CA ASP A 29 -11.93 9.76 4.09
C ASP A 29 -10.94 9.06 5.01
N ILE A 30 -11.31 8.83 6.27
CA ILE A 30 -10.50 8.07 7.23
C ILE A 30 -10.20 6.66 6.70
N ALA A 31 -11.21 5.95 6.19
CA ALA A 31 -11.06 4.61 5.64
C ALA A 31 -10.15 4.58 4.40
N LYS A 32 -10.30 5.56 3.49
CA LYS A 32 -9.42 5.71 2.33
C LYS A 32 -7.98 5.96 2.72
N THR A 33 -7.74 6.84 3.70
CA THR A 33 -6.38 7.13 4.18
C THR A 33 -5.75 5.88 4.80
N TRP A 34 -6.51 5.10 5.57
CA TRP A 34 -6.02 3.80 6.08
C TRP A 34 -5.64 2.84 4.95
N ASP A 35 -6.51 2.64 3.95
CA ASP A 35 -6.25 1.73 2.83
C ASP A 35 -4.95 2.12 2.08
N VAL A 36 -4.77 3.41 1.78
CA VAL A 36 -3.57 3.93 1.13
C VAL A 36 -2.32 3.67 1.97
N CYS A 37 -2.34 3.97 3.28
CA CYS A 37 -1.20 3.75 4.17
C CYS A 37 -0.82 2.26 4.27
N ALA A 38 -1.81 1.38 4.44
CA ALA A 38 -1.60 -0.06 4.53
C ALA A 38 -1.01 -0.64 3.23
N ARG A 39 -1.60 -0.30 2.07
CA ARG A 39 -1.10 -0.73 0.76
C ARG A 39 0.31 -0.24 0.49
N THR A 40 0.62 0.99 0.87
CA THR A 40 1.96 1.56 0.71
C THR A 40 2.99 0.76 1.50
N VAL A 41 2.72 0.46 2.78
CA VAL A 41 3.64 -0.31 3.62
C VAL A 41 3.87 -1.72 3.08
N ILE A 42 2.81 -2.39 2.64
CA ILE A 42 2.90 -3.74 2.04
C ILE A 42 3.71 -3.69 0.74
N SER A 43 3.48 -2.68 -0.10
CA SER A 43 4.19 -2.54 -1.38
C SER A 43 5.68 -2.26 -1.16
N GLU A 44 6.03 -1.37 -0.22
CA GLU A 44 7.41 -1.10 0.17
C GLU A 44 8.10 -2.38 0.68
N TYR A 45 7.41 -3.14 1.53
CA TYR A 45 7.94 -4.41 2.04
C TYR A 45 8.18 -5.41 0.91
N ALA A 46 7.20 -5.62 0.03
CA ALA A 46 7.33 -6.51 -1.12
C ALA A 46 8.53 -6.12 -2.00
N GLN A 47 8.67 -4.82 -2.31
CA GLN A 47 9.79 -4.30 -3.10
C GLN A 47 11.15 -4.53 -2.42
N GLN A 48 11.26 -4.29 -1.11
CA GLN A 48 12.49 -4.51 -0.34
C GLN A 48 12.88 -5.98 -0.25
N SER A 49 11.91 -6.88 -0.16
CA SER A 49 12.13 -8.34 -0.12
C SER A 49 12.49 -8.95 -1.48
N GLY A 50 12.81 -8.14 -2.49
CA GLY A 50 13.10 -8.61 -3.85
C GLY A 50 11.84 -8.98 -4.66
N GLY A 51 10.66 -8.66 -4.14
CA GLY A 51 9.38 -8.78 -4.82
C GLY A 51 9.15 -7.58 -5.73
N GLY A 52 9.53 -7.69 -6.99
CA GLY A 52 8.96 -6.84 -8.03
C GLY A 52 7.55 -7.30 -8.41
N THR A 53 6.95 -6.71 -9.45
CA THR A 53 5.65 -7.15 -9.94
C THR A 53 5.73 -8.58 -10.50
N PHE A 54 4.60 -9.27 -10.62
CA PHE A 54 4.55 -10.56 -11.34
C PHE A 54 5.32 -10.48 -12.68
N SER A 55 5.14 -9.38 -13.39
CA SER A 55 5.81 -9.09 -14.64
C SER A 55 7.33 -8.87 -14.55
N SER A 56 7.87 -8.41 -13.41
CA SER A 56 9.32 -8.29 -13.26
C SER A 56 10.01 -9.64 -13.11
N LYS A 57 9.29 -10.66 -12.63
CA LYS A 57 9.82 -12.02 -12.44
C LYS A 57 9.54 -12.94 -13.63
N TYR A 58 8.38 -12.80 -14.26
CA TYR A 58 7.89 -13.73 -15.27
C TYR A 58 7.60 -13.09 -16.64
N GLY A 59 7.79 -11.78 -16.80
CA GLY A 59 7.43 -11.05 -18.02
C GLY A 59 5.96 -10.61 -18.05
N SER A 60 5.63 -9.70 -18.97
CA SER A 60 4.25 -9.25 -19.19
C SER A 60 3.44 -10.30 -19.95
N TRP A 61 2.13 -10.37 -19.69
CA TRP A 61 1.22 -11.18 -20.49
C TRP A 61 1.18 -10.67 -21.93
N GLU A 62 1.08 -11.59 -22.88
CA GLU A 62 0.89 -11.27 -24.30
C GLU A 62 -0.44 -10.54 -24.51
N ASP A 63 -0.44 -9.53 -25.37
CA ASP A 63 -1.65 -8.76 -25.68
C ASP A 63 -2.57 -9.58 -26.59
N CYS A 64 -3.75 -9.96 -26.07
CA CYS A 64 -4.75 -10.71 -26.83
C CYS A 64 -5.29 -9.96 -28.05
N SER A 65 -4.99 -8.66 -28.20
CA SER A 65 -5.40 -7.84 -29.34
C SER A 65 -4.61 -8.14 -30.62
N THR A 66 -3.58 -8.99 -30.54
CA THR A 66 -2.71 -9.35 -31.67
C THR A 66 -3.07 -10.69 -32.35
N TRP A 67 -4.22 -11.29 -32.00
CA TRP A 67 -4.77 -12.50 -32.62
C TRP A 67 -5.76 -12.19 -33.75
#